data_AF-A0AAU2DUV6-F1
#
_entry.id   AF-A0AAU2DUV6-F1
#
_cell.length_a   1.000
_cell.length_b   1.000
_cell.length_c   1.000
_cell.angle_alpha   90.00
_cell.angle_beta   90.00
_cell.angle_gamma   90.00
#
_symmetry.space_group_name_H-M   'P 1'
#
loop_
_entity.id
_entity.type
_entity.pdbx_description
1 polymer ?
#
loop_
_entity_poly.entity_id
_entity_poly.type
_entity_poly.pdbx_seq_one_letter_code
_entity_poly.pdbx_strand_id
1 'polypeptide(L)' 'MTFQIEEHITARQIRRGDVFVLHGHVRTADSPAWPSFDGHVHIGFVGGGDATVPADKPITVTRTVADAA' A
#
# COMPACT_ATOMS: atom_id res chain seq x y z
N MET A 1 -5.76 -17.94 14.02
CA MET A 1 -6.91 -17.43 13.26
C MET A 1 -6.43 -16.28 12.38
N THR A 2 -7.01 -15.99 11.21
CA THR A 2 -6.67 -14.79 10.42
C THR A 2 -7.88 -13.87 10.32
N PHE A 3 -7.64 -12.57 10.37
CA PHE A 3 -8.69 -11.56 10.22
C PHE A 3 -8.23 -10.43 9.29
N GLN A 4 -9.19 -9.80 8.62
CA GLN A 4 -8.92 -8.60 7.81
C GLN A 4 -9.03 -7.36 8.69
N ILE A 5 -8.07 -6.46 8.58
CA ILE A 5 -8.18 -5.11 9.14
C ILE A 5 -8.12 -4.09 8.03
N GLU A 6 -8.94 -3.04 8.19
CA GLU A 6 -8.81 -1.82 7.41
C GLU A 6 -7.96 -0.83 8.20
N GLU A 7 -6.89 -0.33 7.60
CA GLU A 7 -6.01 0.67 8.18
C GLU A 7 -5.95 1.90 7.29
N HIS A 8 -5.93 3.08 7.91
CA HIS A 8 -5.73 4.36 7.22
C HIS A 8 -4.29 4.79 7.47
N ILE A 9 -3.47 4.72 6.43
CA ILE A 9 -2.04 5.00 6.48
C ILE A 9 -1.67 6.07 5.46
N THR A 10 -0.41 6.49 5.46
CA THR A 10 0.18 7.29 4.38
C THR A 10 0.80 6.39 3.31
N ALA A 11 0.91 6.87 2.07
CA ALA A 11 1.50 6.11 0.97
C ALA A 11 2.91 5.58 1.29
N ARG A 12 3.74 6.33 2.03
CA ARG A 12 5.07 5.89 2.46
C ARG A 12 5.06 4.66 3.39
N GLN A 13 3.93 4.34 4.01
CA GLN A 13 3.79 3.22 4.94
C GLN A 13 3.32 1.94 4.25
N ILE A 14 3.04 1.97 2.93
CA ILE A 14 2.64 0.80 2.16
C ILE A 14 3.76 -0.24 2.19
N ARG A 15 3.37 -1.49 2.46
CA ARG A 15 4.24 -2.67 2.52
C ARG A 15 3.90 -3.62 1.39
N ARG A 16 4.85 -4.50 1.06
CA ARG A 16 4.61 -5.60 0.13
C ARG A 16 3.39 -6.42 0.57
N GLY A 17 2.50 -6.70 -0.37
CA GLY A 17 1.28 -7.48 -0.14
C GLY A 17 0.10 -6.68 0.41
N ASP A 18 0.28 -5.40 0.74
CA ASP A 18 -0.83 -4.51 1.11
C ASP A 18 -1.81 -4.40 -0.09
N VAL A 19 -3.10 -4.54 0.19
CA VAL A 19 -4.18 -4.36 -0.78
C VAL A 19 -4.84 -3.00 -0.50
N PHE A 20 -4.94 -2.13 -1.51
CA PHE A 20 -5.42 -0.77 -1.32
C PHE A 20 -6.13 -0.21 -2.55
N VAL A 21 -6.92 0.85 -2.35
CA VAL A 21 -7.56 1.56 -3.46
C VAL A 21 -6.71 2.76 -3.86
N LEU A 22 -6.27 2.81 -5.11
CA LEU A 22 -5.60 3.95 -5.71
C LEU A 22 -6.26 4.32 -7.04
N HIS A 23 -6.65 5.59 -7.18
CA HIS A 23 -7.35 6.11 -8.36
C HIS A 23 -8.59 5.28 -8.75
N GLY A 24 -9.34 4.79 -7.76
CA GLY A 24 -10.56 3.98 -7.97
C GLY A 24 -10.29 2.51 -8.31
N HIS A 25 -9.04 2.06 -8.34
CA HIS A 25 -8.67 0.67 -8.59
C HIS A 25 -8.13 0.00 -7.33
N VAL A 26 -8.57 -1.23 -7.07
CA VAL A 26 -7.92 -2.11 -6.09
C VAL A 26 -6.58 -2.56 -6.66
N ARG A 27 -5.51 -2.32 -5.91
CA ARG A 27 -4.13 -2.66 -6.25
C ARG A 27 -3.52 -3.47 -5.11
N THR A 28 -2.52 -4.26 -5.43
CA THR A 28 -1.69 -4.97 -4.46
C THR A 28 -0.25 -4.53 -4.66
N ALA A 29 0.41 -4.09 -3.59
CA ALA A 29 1.82 -3.69 -3.64
C ALA A 29 2.73 -4.91 -3.86
N ASP A 30 3.62 -4.85 -4.85
CA ASP A 30 4.62 -5.89 -5.08
C ASP A 30 5.85 -5.77 -4.16
N SER A 31 6.06 -4.57 -3.61
CA SER A 31 7.16 -4.18 -2.73
C SER A 31 6.69 -3.17 -1.68
N PRO A 32 7.51 -2.84 -0.66
CA PRO A 32 7.33 -1.62 0.11
C PRO A 32 7.40 -0.37 -0.79
N ALA A 33 6.70 0.70 -0.41
CA ALA A 33 6.85 1.98 -1.07
C ALA A 33 8.29 2.50 -0.89
N TRP A 34 8.89 3.02 -1.95
CA TRP A 34 10.24 3.59 -1.90
C TRP A 34 10.23 5.09 -2.16
N PRO A 35 11.11 5.87 -1.49
CA PRO A 35 11.22 7.30 -1.75
C PRO A 35 11.49 7.61 -3.22
N SER A 36 10.84 8.65 -3.72
CA SER A 36 11.07 9.24 -5.04
C SER A 36 11.46 10.72 -4.88
N PHE A 37 11.37 11.50 -5.94
CA PHE A 37 11.64 12.94 -5.92
C PHE A 37 10.56 13.72 -5.14
N ASP A 38 10.93 14.89 -4.63
CA ASP A 38 10.02 15.92 -4.10
C ASP A 38 8.95 15.42 -3.10
N GLY A 39 9.37 14.61 -2.13
CA GLY A 39 8.46 14.11 -1.09
C GLY A 39 7.39 13.15 -1.62
N HIS A 40 7.64 12.51 -2.76
CA HIS A 40 6.80 11.45 -3.29
C HIS A 40 7.38 10.09 -2.95
N VAL A 41 6.54 9.07 -3.05
CA VAL A 41 6.93 7.67 -3.04
C VAL A 41 6.47 7.00 -4.31
N HIS A 42 7.21 5.98 -4.70
CA HIS A 42 6.85 5.13 -5.80
C HIS A 42 6.44 3.75 -5.25
N ILE A 43 5.42 3.18 -5.88
CA ILE A 43 4.78 1.93 -5.47
C ILE A 43 4.62 1.06 -6.72
N GLY A 44 5.27 -0.10 -6.74
CA GLY A 44 5.06 -1.12 -7.76
C GLY A 44 3.81 -1.96 -7.45
N PHE A 45 3.16 -2.47 -8.51
CA PHE A 45 1.97 -3.30 -8.39
C PHE A 45 2.20 -4.74 -8.83
N VAL A 46 1.59 -5.67 -8.10
CA VAL A 46 1.49 -7.07 -8.55
C VAL A 46 0.72 -7.10 -9.87
N GLY A 47 1.26 -7.81 -10.86
CA GLY A 47 0.70 -7.84 -12.22
C GLY A 47 1.22 -6.72 -13.13
N GLY A 48 2.13 -5.88 -12.63
CA GLY A 48 2.82 -4.84 -13.39
C GLY A 48 2.15 -3.46 -13.31
N GLY A 49 2.93 -2.46 -13.71
CA GLY A 49 2.61 -1.05 -13.53
C GLY A 49 3.05 -0.53 -12.17
N ASP A 50 3.04 0.78 -12.06
CA ASP A 50 3.48 1.51 -10.88
C ASP A 50 2.69 2.81 -10.71
N ALA A 51 2.89 3.45 -9.56
CA ALA A 51 2.48 4.82 -9.36
C ALA A 51 3.49 5.59 -8.52
N THR A 52 3.69 6.84 -8.88
CA THR A 52 4.35 7.83 -8.03
C THR A 52 3.28 8.73 -7.42
N VAL A 53 3.23 8.81 -6.10
CA VAL A 53 2.22 9.59 -5.35
C VAL A 53 2.88 10.38 -4.22
N PRO A 54 2.26 11.46 -3.72
CA PRO A 54 2.77 12.16 -2.54
C PRO A 54 2.93 11.19 -1.36
N ALA A 55 4.08 11.26 -0.67
CA ALA A 55 4.42 10.32 0.41
C ALA A 55 3.37 10.32 1.54
N ASP A 56 2.77 11.48 1.78
CA ASP A 56 1.80 11.71 2.86
C ASP A 56 0.34 11.63 2.38
N LYS A 57 0.11 11.17 1.14
CA LYS A 57 -1.23 10.90 0.63
C LYS A 57 -1.89 9.83 1.53
N PRO A 58 -3.09 10.07 2.06
CA PRO A 58 -3.82 9.06 2.82
C PRO A 58 -4.24 7.92 1.89
N ILE A 59 -4.05 6.68 2.36
CA ILE A 59 -4.37 5.44 1.68
C ILE A 59 -5.09 4.52 2.66
N THR A 60 -6.22 3.96 2.23
CA THR A 60 -6.91 2.89 2.93
C THR A 60 -6.35 1.55 2.47
N VAL A 61 -5.82 0.77 3.41
CA VAL A 61 -5.23 -0.55 3.16
C VAL A 61 -6.04 -1.61 3.88
N THR A 62 -6.26 -2.74 3.20
CA THR A 62 -6.77 -3.97 3.80
C THR A 62 -5.61 -4.95 4.00
N ARG A 63 -5.42 -5.42 5.23
CA ARG A 63 -4.38 -6.40 5.58
C ARG A 63 -4.99 -7.67 6.16
N THR A 64 -4.40 -8.81 5.80
CA THR A 64 -4.64 -10.07 6.51
C THR A 64 -3.64 -10.16 7.66
N VAL A 65 -4.12 -10.18 8.89
CA VAL A 65 -3.28 -10.37 10.08
C VAL A 65 -3.52 -11.77 10.63
N ALA A 66 -2.43 -12.48 10.93
CA ALA A 66 -2.50 -13.74 11.66
C ALA A 66 -2.53 -13.42 13.15
N ASP A 67 -3.53 -13.95 13.83
CA ASP A 67 -3.60 -13.99 15.28
C ASP A 67 -2.48 -14.88 15.80
N ALA A 68 -1.59 -14.32 16.62
CA ALA A 68 -0.55 -15.07 17.30
C ALA A 68 -1.21 -15.75 18.52
N ALA A 69 -1.59 -17.03 18.34
CA ALA A 69 -2.10 -17.88 19.41
C ALA A 69 -1.02 -18.21 20.44
#